data_AF-A0A3D5Z5B3-F1
#
_entry.id   AF-A0A3D5Z5B3-F1
#
_cell.length_a   1.000
_cell.length_b   1.000
_cell.length_c   1.000
_cell.angle_alpha   90.00
_cell.angle_beta   90.00
_cell.angle_gamma   90.00
#
_symmetry.space_group_name_H-M   'P 1'
#
loop_
_entity.id
_entity.type
_entity.pdbx_description
1 polymer ?
#
loop_
_entity_poly.entity_id
_entity_poly.type
_entity_poly.pdbx_seq_one_letter_code
_entity_poly.pdbx_strand_id
1 'polypeptide(L)'
;MKIEVQLICFFISFLYGILINFCMRVHWKLLKKTYLVSKILIYFLATFIMVIMYVDVLFFINNGNFHIYFMFMIILGFFCWKKVYK
;
A
#
# COMPACT_ATOMS: atom_id res chain seq x y z
N MET A 1 22.27 -6.09 4.69
CA MET A 1 21.54 -6.59 3.51
C MET A 1 22.37 -6.30 2.27
N LYS A 2 22.36 -7.16 1.24
CA LYS A 2 23.01 -6.84 -0.05
C LYS A 2 22.33 -5.62 -0.69
N ILE A 3 23.11 -4.77 -1.36
CA ILE A 3 22.62 -3.51 -1.92
C ILE A 3 21.53 -3.73 -2.99
N GLU A 4 21.62 -4.83 -3.73
CA GLU A 4 20.64 -5.26 -4.73
C GLU A 4 19.26 -5.48 -4.09
N VAL A 5 19.21 -6.18 -2.95
CA VAL A 5 17.96 -6.45 -2.23
C VAL A 5 17.39 -5.14 -1.67
N GLN A 6 18.23 -4.19 -1.27
CA GLN A 6 17.77 -2.88 -0.81
C GLN A 6 17.07 -2.11 -1.92
N LEU A 7 17.67 -2.07 -3.11
CA LEU A 7 17.07 -1.42 -4.28
C LEU A 7 15.74 -2.07 -4.67
N ILE A 8 15.66 -3.40 -4.63
CA ILE A 8 14.43 -4.15 -4.89
C ILE A 8 13.36 -3.81 -3.84
N CYS A 9 13.70 -3.85 -2.55
CA CYS A 9 12.77 -3.48 -1.48
C CYS A 9 12.28 -2.03 -1.64
N PHE A 10 13.17 -1.10 -2.03
CA PHE A 10 12.81 0.30 -2.26
C PHE A 10 11.82 0.46 -3.41
N PHE A 11 12.10 -0.18 -4.55
CA PHE A 11 11.23 -0.14 -5.72
C PHE A 11 9.86 -0.78 -5.44
N ILE A 12 9.85 -1.94 -4.80
CA ILE A 12 8.61 -2.65 -4.46
C ILE A 12 7.79 -1.86 -3.43
N SER A 13 8.41 -1.30 -2.40
CA SER A 13 7.74 -0.41 -1.43
C SER A 13 7.07 0.79 -2.11
N PHE A 14 7.72 1.36 -3.12
CA PHE A 14 7.15 2.43 -3.92
C PHE A 14 5.94 1.97 -4.76
N LEU A 15 6.04 0.83 -5.44
CA LEU A 15 4.92 0.23 -6.18
C LEU A 15 3.73 -0.08 -5.25
N TYR A 16 3.99 -0.58 -4.05
CA TYR A 16 2.98 -0.79 -3.03
C TYR A 16 2.28 0.51 -2.66
N GLY A 17 3.02 1.62 -2.48
CA GLY A 17 2.44 2.95 -2.29
C GLY A 17 1.45 3.35 -3.39
N ILE A 18 1.80 3.09 -4.66
CA ILE A 18 0.92 3.35 -5.81
C ILE A 18 -0.34 2.48 -5.74
N LEU A 19 -0.18 1.18 -5.47
CA LEU A 19 -1.27 0.22 -5.38
C LEU A 19 -2.24 0.57 -4.24
N ILE A 20 -1.72 1.00 -3.09
CA ILE A 20 -2.50 1.51 -1.95
C ILE A 20 -3.38 2.69 -2.37
N ASN A 21 -2.81 3.67 -3.09
CA ASN A 21 -3.58 4.81 -3.58
C ASN A 21 -4.69 4.36 -4.55
N PHE A 22 -4.39 3.41 -5.44
CA PHE A 22 -5.39 2.83 -6.34
C PHE A 22 -6.52 2.16 -5.56
N CYS A 23 -6.20 1.29 -4.60
CA CYS A 23 -7.19 0.60 -3.75
C CYS A 23 -8.06 1.60 -2.98
N MET A 24 -7.46 2.64 -2.38
CA MET A 24 -8.21 3.70 -1.68
C MET A 24 -9.19 4.42 -2.61
N ARG A 25 -8.82 4.70 -3.86
CA ARG A 25 -9.72 5.33 -4.84
C ARG A 25 -10.88 4.43 -5.22
N VAL A 26 -10.61 3.15 -5.46
CA VAL A 26 -11.64 2.15 -5.75
C VAL A 26 -12.60 2.04 -4.57
N HIS A 27 -12.07 1.94 -3.35
CA HIS A 27 -12.86 1.91 -2.11
C HIS A 27 -13.72 3.15 -1.96
N TRP A 28 -13.16 4.34 -2.15
CA TRP A 28 -13.92 5.60 -2.05
C TRP A 28 -15.10 5.65 -3.03
N LYS A 29 -14.91 5.15 -4.26
CA LYS A 29 -15.98 5.05 -5.26
C LYS A 29 -17.05 4.04 -4.86
N LEU A 30 -16.67 2.88 -4.32
CA LEU A 30 -17.60 1.83 -3.85
C LEU A 30 -18.39 2.27 -2.61
N LEU A 31 -17.77 3.02 -1.71
CA LEU A 31 -18.38 3.49 -0.46
C LEU A 31 -19.50 4.52 -0.69
N LYS A 32 -19.50 5.25 -1.81
CA LYS A 32 -20.55 6.25 -2.10
C LYS A 32 -21.93 5.66 -2.37
N LYS A 33 -22.03 4.38 -2.77
CA LYS A 33 -23.29 3.74 -3.19
C LYS A 33 -23.73 2.56 -2.31
N THR A 34 -23.07 2.33 -1.17
CA THR A 34 -23.24 1.12 -0.36
C THR A 34 -23.92 1.36 0.99
N TYR A 35 -24.66 0.36 1.47
CA TYR A 35 -25.30 0.34 2.80
C TYR A 35 -24.27 0.18 3.92
N LEU A 36 -24.64 0.57 5.15
CA LEU A 36 -23.74 0.61 6.32
C LEU A 36 -22.98 -0.71 6.56
N VAL A 37 -23.67 -1.85 6.51
CA VAL A 37 -23.06 -3.18 6.70
C VAL A 37 -22.01 -3.47 5.63
N SER A 38 -22.32 -3.18 4.37
CA SER A 38 -21.37 -3.35 3.26
C SER A 38 -20.17 -2.42 3.40
N LYS A 39 -20.34 -1.19 3.92
CA LYS A 39 -19.22 -0.28 4.20
C LYS A 39 -18.25 -0.88 5.23
N ILE A 40 -18.78 -1.45 6.31
CA ILE A 40 -17.96 -2.09 7.36
C ILE A 40 -17.13 -3.24 6.77
N LEU A 41 -17.76 -4.11 5.96
CA LEU A 41 -17.06 -5.19 5.27
C LEU A 41 -15.97 -4.68 4.32
N ILE A 42 -16.27 -3.64 3.54
CA ILE A 42 -15.29 -3.02 2.63
C ILE A 42 -14.11 -2.43 3.40
N TYR A 43 -14.34 -1.74 4.52
CA TYR A 43 -13.26 -1.19 5.35
C TYR A 43 -12.42 -2.28 6.01
N PHE A 44 -13.06 -3.33 6.52
CA PHE A 44 -12.37 -4.47 7.12
C PHE A 44 -11.46 -5.16 6.09
N LEU A 45 -11.99 -5.44 4.90
CA LEU A 45 -11.22 -6.02 3.80
C LEU A 45 -10.09 -5.09 3.34
N ALA A 46 -10.33 -3.77 3.25
CA ALA A 46 -9.30 -2.79 2.94
C ALA A 46 -8.12 -2.90 3.91
N THR A 47 -8.43 -2.91 5.21
CA THR A 47 -7.45 -2.90 6.28
C THR A 47 -6.66 -4.19 6.27
N PHE A 48 -7.33 -5.32 6.07
CA PHE A 48 -6.69 -6.62 5.95
C PHE A 48 -5.71 -6.70 4.77
N ILE A 49 -6.13 -6.23 3.59
CA ILE A 49 -5.27 -6.16 2.40
C ILE A 49 -4.05 -5.28 2.67
N MET A 50 -4.24 -4.10 3.25
CA MET A 50 -3.15 -3.17 3.59
C MET A 50 -2.12 -3.80 4.54
N VAL A 51 -2.58 -4.55 5.54
CA VAL A 51 -1.72 -5.24 6.50
C VAL A 51 -0.94 -6.37 5.82
N ILE A 52 -1.58 -7.20 5.00
CA ILE A 52 -0.89 -8.27 4.26
C ILE A 52 0.19 -7.68 3.34
N MET A 53 -0.15 -6.63 2.59
CA MET A 53 0.81 -5.96 1.69
C MET A 53 2.06 -5.48 2.45
N TYR A 54 1.89 -4.99 3.67
CA TYR A 54 3.00 -4.56 4.52
C TYR A 54 3.82 -5.75 5.06
N VAL A 55 3.14 -6.81 5.51
CA VAL A 55 3.78 -8.06 5.95
C VAL A 55 4.59 -8.69 4.81
N ASP A 56 4.08 -8.67 3.59
CA ASP A 56 4.77 -9.18 2.40
C ASP A 56 6.08 -8.45 2.16
N VAL A 57 6.06 -7.11 2.17
CA VAL A 57 7.28 -6.29 2.01
C VAL A 57 8.30 -6.60 3.11
N LEU A 58 7.83 -6.73 4.35
CA LEU A 58 8.70 -6.96 5.51
C LEU A 58 9.33 -8.35 5.49
N PHE A 59 8.54 -9.40 5.29
CA PHE A 59 8.98 -10.79 5.48
C PHE A 59 9.53 -11.42 4.20
N PHE A 60 8.86 -11.26 3.05
CA PHE A 60 9.29 -11.93 1.81
C PHE A 60 10.50 -11.25 1.16
N ILE A 61 10.61 -9.93 1.32
CA ILE A 61 11.64 -9.16 0.60
C ILE A 61 12.78 -8.77 1.53
N ASN A 62 12.46 -8.39 2.78
CA ASN A 62 13.44 -7.89 3.73
C ASN A 62 13.81 -8.87 4.86
N ASN A 63 13.45 -10.16 4.74
CA ASN A 63 13.69 -11.20 5.75
C ASN A 63 13.28 -10.79 7.18
N GLY A 64 12.21 -10.00 7.32
CA GLY A 64 11.68 -9.55 8.60
C GLY A 64 12.43 -8.37 9.25
N ASN A 65 13.47 -7.82 8.59
CA ASN A 65 14.10 -6.61 9.10
C ASN A 65 13.17 -5.40 8.91
N PHE A 66 13.03 -4.57 9.92
CA PHE A 66 12.23 -3.34 9.80
C PHE A 66 13.15 -2.17 9.45
N HIS A 67 12.86 -1.48 8.35
CA HIS A 67 13.56 -0.25 8.01
C HIS A 67 12.58 0.88 7.69
N ILE A 68 12.78 2.02 8.35
CA ILE A 68 11.89 3.18 8.24
C ILE A 68 11.86 3.78 6.83
N TYR A 69 12.92 3.59 6.05
CA TYR A 69 13.01 4.04 4.67
C TYR A 69 12.03 3.35 3.71
N PHE A 70 11.48 2.18 4.08
CA PHE A 70 10.37 1.57 3.34
C PHE A 70 9.06 2.35 3.51
N MET A 71 8.78 2.85 4.72
CA MET A 71 7.61 3.70 4.95
C MET A 71 7.70 4.98 4.11
N PHE A 72 8.88 5.58 4.00
CA PHE A 72 9.09 6.74 3.14
C PHE A 72 8.79 6.43 1.66
N MET A 73 9.24 5.28 1.13
CA MET A 73 8.93 4.91 -0.26
C MET A 73 7.47 4.61 -0.50
N ILE A 74 6.78 3.97 0.45
CA ILE A 74 5.33 3.75 0.37
C ILE A 74 4.60 5.10 0.31
N ILE A 75 4.97 6.05 1.17
CA ILE A 75 4.39 7.40 1.18
C ILE A 75 4.67 8.12 -0.15
N LEU A 76 5.89 8.03 -0.67
CA LEU A 76 6.26 8.62 -1.96
C LEU A 76 5.44 8.01 -3.11
N GLY A 77 5.33 6.69 -3.17
CA GLY A 77 4.51 6.00 -4.17
C GLY A 77 3.03 6.38 -4.10
N PHE A 78 2.51 6.51 -2.88
CA PHE A 78 1.13 6.96 -2.65
C PHE A 78 0.88 8.36 -3.23
N PHE A 79 1.79 9.31 -3.01
CA PHE A 79 1.63 10.68 -3.50
C PHE A 79 2.00 10.87 -4.98
N CYS A 80 2.86 10.04 -5.55
CA CYS A 80 3.30 10.15 -6.94
C CYS A 80 2.11 10.12 -7.92
N TRP A 81 1.07 9.34 -7.60
CA TRP A 81 -0.12 9.19 -8.45
C TRP A 81 -1.19 10.28 -8.23
N LYS A 82 -0.95 11.29 -7.38
CA LYS A 82 -1.94 12.33 -7.03
C LYS A 82 -2.16 13.39 -8.12
N LYS A 83 -1.30 13.46 -9.15
CA LYS A 83 -1.28 14.52 -10.19
C LYS A 83 -1.91 14.18 -11.54
N VAL A 84 -2.59 13.03 -11.68
CA VAL A 84 -3.48 12.80 -12.82
C VAL A 84 -4.89 13.18 -12.36
N TYR A 85 -5.39 14.31 -12.87
CA TYR A 85 -6.72 14.95 -12.69
C TYR A 85 -6.79 16.19 -11.78
N LYS A 86 -6.79 17.34 -12.47
CA LYS A 86 -7.78 18.42 -12.33
C LYS A 86 -9.16 17.88 -12.74
#